data_AF-A0A2R5F7Z9-F1
#
_entry.id   AF-A0A2R5F7Z9-F1
#
_cell.length_a   1.000
_cell.length_b   1.000
_cell.length_c   1.000
_cell.angle_alpha   90.00
_cell.angle_beta   90.00
_cell.angle_gamma   90.00
#
_symmetry.space_group_name_H-M   'P 1'
#
loop_
_entity.id
_entity.type
_entity.pdbx_description
1 polymer ?
#
loop_
_entity_poly.entity_id
_entity_poly.type
_entity_poly.pdbx_seq_one_letter_code
_entity_poly.pdbx_strand_id
1 'polypeptide(L)'
;MNFNITVQRLLLPLLLKSDFRSPIWAGSVLEARLWLFGSVPLNLLALYLVGELTMGNIILTLLSPFGIVWFSARLALALGCMQVSVALISILVVCGMIVLHIAPTAILVTSYFIQLWSVIAMIHVIVKYLRTPKNQLPLLA
;
A
#
# COMPACT_ATOMS: atom_id res chain seq x y z
N MET A 1 -14.38 13.95 -7.58
CA MET A 1 -13.24 13.03 -7.72
C MET A 1 -13.58 11.99 -8.77
N ASN A 2 -12.81 11.89 -9.86
CA ASN A 2 -13.01 10.85 -10.88
C ASN A 2 -12.70 9.48 -10.26
N PHE A 3 -13.73 8.69 -9.95
CA PHE A 3 -13.62 7.34 -9.38
C PHE A 3 -12.59 6.45 -10.11
N ASN A 4 -12.49 6.62 -11.44
CA ASN A 4 -11.53 5.92 -12.29
C ASN A 4 -10.06 6.19 -11.92
N ILE A 5 -9.71 7.43 -11.52
CA ILE A 5 -8.32 7.79 -11.18
C ILE A 5 -7.92 7.17 -9.83
N THR A 6 -8.82 7.16 -8.84
CA THR A 6 -8.55 6.54 -7.53
C THR A 6 -8.37 5.03 -7.65
N VAL A 7 -9.21 4.35 -8.43
CA VAL A 7 -9.07 2.90 -8.70
C VAL A 7 -7.75 2.60 -9.42
N GLN A 8 -7.35 3.42 -10.39
CA GLN A 8 -6.06 3.29 -11.05
C GLN A 8 -4.88 3.49 -10.08
N ARG A 9 -4.95 4.48 -9.18
CA ARG A 9 -3.92 4.73 -8.15
C ARG A 9 -3.77 3.56 -7.17
N LEU A 10 -4.86 2.86 -6.87
CA LEU A 10 -4.87 1.68 -5.99
C LEU A 10 -4.24 0.45 -6.69
N LEU A 11 -4.60 0.19 -7.95
CA LEU A 11 -4.22 -1.04 -8.65
C LEU A 11 -2.85 -0.97 -9.35
N LEU A 12 -2.45 0.17 -9.91
CA LEU A 12 -1.22 0.30 -10.69
C LEU A 12 0.06 -0.08 -9.91
N PRO A 13 0.22 0.27 -8.62
CA PRO A 13 1.36 -0.18 -7.82
C PRO A 13 1.41 -1.71 -7.69
N LEU A 14 0.25 -2.34 -7.45
CA LEU A 14 0.13 -3.79 -7.26
C LEU A 14 0.40 -4.59 -8.53
N LEU A 15 0.05 -4.01 -9.68
CA LEU A 15 0.28 -4.61 -11.00
C LEU A 15 1.70 -4.33 -11.53
N LEU A 16 2.58 -3.71 -10.74
CA LEU A 16 3.94 -3.31 -11.14
C LEU A 16 3.94 -2.36 -12.36
N LYS A 17 2.83 -1.67 -12.62
CA LYS A 17 2.61 -0.77 -13.76
C LYS A 17 2.64 0.71 -13.35
N SER A 18 3.22 1.03 -12.19
CA SER A 18 3.43 2.43 -11.79
C SER A 18 4.27 3.15 -12.84
N ASP A 19 3.75 4.27 -13.36
CA ASP A 19 4.48 5.22 -14.19
C ASP A 19 4.34 6.61 -13.55
N PHE A 20 5.42 7.07 -12.91
CA PHE A 20 5.45 8.33 -12.16
C PHE A 20 5.46 9.58 -13.06
N ARG A 21 5.60 9.41 -14.38
CA ARG A 21 5.44 10.49 -15.37
C ARG A 21 3.97 10.84 -15.59
N SER A 22 3.06 9.91 -15.30
CA SER A 22 1.63 10.11 -15.48
C SER A 22 1.06 11.15 -14.52
N PRO A 23 0.16 12.05 -14.97
CA PRO A 23 -0.48 13.06 -14.12
C PRO A 23 -1.36 12.45 -13.04
N ILE A 24 -1.69 11.15 -13.13
CA ILE A 24 -2.40 10.44 -12.06
C ILE A 24 -1.63 10.46 -10.74
N TRP A 25 -0.31 10.66 -10.73
CA TRP A 25 0.47 10.77 -9.47
C TRP A 25 0.68 12.21 -9.01
N ALA A 26 0.11 13.20 -9.71
CA ALA A 26 0.05 14.55 -9.21
C ALA A 26 -0.99 14.60 -8.08
N GLY A 27 -0.49 14.72 -6.84
CA GLY A 27 -1.30 14.81 -5.64
C GLY A 27 -0.59 15.68 -4.61
N SER A 28 -1.36 16.24 -3.68
CA SER A 28 -0.82 17.09 -2.62
C SER A 28 -0.08 16.26 -1.56
N VAL A 29 0.83 16.89 -0.82
CA VAL A 29 1.48 16.28 0.37
C VAL A 29 0.43 15.84 1.39
N LEU A 30 -0.64 16.63 1.55
CA LEU A 30 -1.75 16.30 2.45
C LEU A 30 -2.47 15.02 2.02
N GLU A 31 -2.78 14.89 0.73
CA GLU A 31 -3.41 13.70 0.18
C GLU A 31 -2.53 12.47 0.38
N ALA A 32 -1.23 12.57 0.10
CA ALA A 32 -0.26 11.49 0.32
C ALA A 32 -0.21 11.05 1.79
N ARG A 33 -0.21 12.01 2.72
CA ARG A 33 -0.25 11.73 4.16
C ARG A 33 -1.54 11.05 4.57
N LEU A 34 -2.69 11.50 4.09
CA LEU A 34 -3.98 10.88 4.41
C LEU A 34 -4.03 9.41 3.95
N TRP A 35 -3.49 9.09 2.78
CA TRP A 35 -3.37 7.70 2.32
C TRP A 35 -2.43 6.86 3.19
N LEU A 36 -1.30 7.43 3.64
CA LEU A 36 -0.36 6.73 4.52
C LEU A 36 -0.89 6.52 5.94
N PHE A 37 -1.55 7.52 6.54
CA PHE A 37 -2.15 7.36 7.86
C PHE A 37 -3.43 6.52 7.80
N GLY A 38 -4.17 6.58 6.69
CA GLY A 38 -5.34 5.74 6.44
C GLY A 38 -5.00 4.26 6.23
N SER A 39 -3.78 3.93 5.80
CA SER A 39 -3.35 2.52 5.67
C SER A 39 -3.12 1.84 7.02
N VAL A 40 -2.77 2.60 8.07
CA VAL A 40 -2.51 2.08 9.43
C VAL A 40 -3.68 1.30 10.01
N PRO A 41 -4.91 1.86 10.16
CA PRO A 41 -6.03 1.12 10.72
C PRO A 41 -6.40 -0.09 9.87
N LEU A 42 -6.26 -0.01 8.54
CA LEU A 42 -6.54 -1.13 7.64
C LEU A 42 -5.53 -2.27 7.81
N ASN A 43 -4.25 -1.95 7.95
CA ASN A 43 -3.21 -2.95 8.21
C ASN A 43 -3.38 -3.59 9.59
N LEU A 44 -3.74 -2.82 10.63
CA LEU A 44 -4.05 -3.36 11.95
C LEU A 44 -5.27 -4.29 11.91
N LEU A 45 -6.30 -3.93 11.15
CA LEU A 45 -7.46 -4.78 10.94
C LEU A 45 -7.10 -6.07 10.20
N ALA A 46 -6.26 -6.01 9.16
CA ALA A 46 -5.79 -7.19 8.45
C ALA A 46 -4.98 -8.13 9.39
N LEU A 47 -4.09 -7.57 10.22
CA LEU A 47 -3.31 -8.33 11.21
C LEU A 47 -4.22 -8.98 12.27
N TYR A 48 -5.26 -8.28 12.71
CA TYR A 48 -6.25 -8.81 13.64
C TYR A 48 -6.99 -10.03 13.05
N LEU A 49 -7.42 -9.94 11.78
CA LEU A 49 -8.14 -11.03 11.11
C LEU A 49 -7.30 -12.29 10.91
N VAL A 50 -5.99 -12.13 10.71
CA VAL A 50 -5.04 -13.24 10.54
C VAL A 50 -4.60 -13.83 11.89
N GLY A 51 -4.92 -13.19 13.01
CA GLY A 51 -4.48 -13.60 14.35
C GLY A 51 -3.03 -13.24 14.67
N GLU A 52 -2.43 -12.32 13.91
CA GLU A 52 -1.02 -11.91 14.00
C GLU A 52 -0.86 -10.52 14.65
N LEU A 53 -1.82 -10.13 15.50
CA LEU A 53 -1.82 -8.84 16.20
C LEU A 53 -0.85 -8.85 17.40
N THR A 54 0.44 -8.94 17.13
CA THR A 54 1.50 -8.84 18.14
C THR A 54 1.90 -7.39 18.40
N MET A 55 2.41 -7.10 19.61
CA MET A 55 2.92 -5.76 19.93
C MET A 55 4.01 -5.29 18.94
N GLY A 56 4.86 -6.20 18.47
CA GLY A 56 5.86 -5.91 17.44
C GLY A 56 5.22 -5.44 16.13
N ASN A 57 4.20 -6.15 15.64
CA ASN A 57 3.49 -5.79 14.41
C ASN A 57 2.71 -4.47 14.54
N ILE A 58 2.16 -4.19 15.72
CA ILE A 58 1.49 -2.91 16.01
C ILE A 58 2.49 -1.75 15.91
N ILE A 59 3.65 -1.87 16.58
CA ILE A 59 4.70 -0.83 16.55
C ILE A 59 5.21 -0.62 15.13
N LEU A 60 5.51 -1.71 14.40
CA LEU A 60 5.96 -1.63 13.01
C LEU A 60 4.93 -0.94 12.10
N THR A 61 3.65 -1.28 12.26
CA THR A 61 2.56 -0.69 11.47
C THR A 61 2.42 0.80 11.75
N LEU A 62 2.52 1.21 13.02
CA LEU A 62 2.48 2.61 13.45
C LEU A 62 3.71 3.42 13.00
N LEU A 63 4.89 2.79 12.92
CA LEU A 63 6.13 3.44 12.47
C LEU A 63 6.22 3.55 10.94
N SER A 64 5.53 2.67 10.21
CA SER A 64 5.55 2.61 8.74
C SER A 64 5.26 3.94 8.02
N PRO A 65 4.31 4.81 8.46
CA PRO A 65 4.03 6.09 7.82
C PRO A 65 5.17 7.09 8.04
N PHE A 66 5.77 7.09 9.23
CA PHE A 66 6.80 8.08 9.61
C PHE A 66 8.06 7.94 8.77
N GLY A 67 8.44 6.72 8.38
CA GLY A 67 9.55 6.51 7.45
C GLY A 67 9.23 7.03 6.03
N ILE A 68 7.95 6.97 5.62
CA ILE A 68 7.53 7.27 4.26
C ILE A 68 7.18 8.76 4.06
N VAL A 69 6.77 9.47 5.12
CA VAL A 69 6.38 10.90 5.08
C VAL A 69 7.51 11.83 4.63
N TRP A 70 8.78 11.42 4.78
CA TRP A 70 9.94 12.20 4.34
C TRP A 70 10.23 12.10 2.84
N PHE A 71 9.56 11.20 2.13
CA PHE A 71 9.71 11.08 0.68
C PHE A 71 8.81 12.07 -0.08
N SER A 72 9.09 12.26 -1.37
CA SER A 72 8.26 13.11 -2.25
C SER A 72 6.78 12.73 -2.18
N ALA A 73 5.89 13.72 -2.30
CA ALA A 73 4.44 13.51 -2.28
C ALA A 73 3.98 12.39 -3.24
N ARG A 74 4.59 12.27 -4.43
CA ARG A 74 4.24 11.22 -5.42
C ARG A 74 4.57 9.81 -4.93
N LEU A 75 5.77 9.62 -4.37
CA LEU A 75 6.19 8.34 -3.83
C LEU A 75 5.38 7.99 -2.58
N ALA A 76 5.18 8.95 -1.68
CA ALA A 76 4.35 8.79 -0.49
C ALA A 76 2.90 8.40 -0.84
N LEU A 77 2.32 9.03 -1.87
CA LEU A 77 0.98 8.71 -2.36
C LEU A 77 0.92 7.30 -2.98
N ALA A 78 1.90 6.94 -3.82
CA ALA A 78 1.96 5.61 -4.41
C ALA A 78 2.10 4.50 -3.37
N LEU A 79 2.95 4.72 -2.35
CA LEU A 79 3.13 3.78 -1.25
C LEU A 79 1.90 3.69 -0.35
N GLY A 80 1.27 4.83 -0.04
CA GLY A 80 0.03 4.86 0.75
C GLY A 80 -1.13 4.13 0.04
N CYS A 81 -1.38 4.45 -1.23
CA CYS A 81 -2.40 3.75 -2.02
C CYS A 81 -2.11 2.25 -2.15
N MET A 82 -0.83 1.89 -2.31
CA MET A 82 -0.42 0.49 -2.36
C MET A 82 -0.72 -0.24 -1.04
N GLN A 83 -0.31 0.31 0.10
CA GLN A 83 -0.57 -0.30 1.41
C GLN A 83 -2.07 -0.47 1.69
N VAL A 84 -2.87 0.55 1.37
CA VAL A 84 -4.34 0.45 1.49
C VAL A 84 -4.88 -0.68 0.61
N SER A 85 -4.40 -0.80 -0.62
CA SER A 85 -4.88 -1.85 -1.54
C SER A 85 -4.49 -3.25 -1.08
N VAL A 86 -3.27 -3.43 -0.58
CA VAL A 86 -2.82 -4.70 0.00
C VAL A 86 -3.67 -5.07 1.20
N ALA A 87 -3.93 -4.12 2.11
CA ALA A 87 -4.76 -4.35 3.28
C ALA A 87 -6.18 -4.76 2.89
N LEU A 88 -6.80 -4.06 1.93
CA LEU A 88 -8.15 -4.39 1.44
C LEU A 88 -8.21 -5.78 0.78
N ILE A 89 -7.24 -6.11 -0.06
CA ILE A 89 -7.15 -7.45 -0.68
C ILE A 89 -6.94 -8.52 0.39
N SER A 90 -6.07 -8.27 1.36
CA SER A 90 -5.81 -9.19 2.46
C SER A 90 -7.06 -9.44 3.29
N ILE A 91 -7.78 -8.39 3.69
CA ILE A 91 -9.05 -8.50 4.41
C ILE A 91 -10.06 -9.31 3.59
N LEU A 92 -10.24 -8.98 2.31
CA LEU A 92 -11.20 -9.65 1.44
C LEU A 92 -10.89 -11.15 1.29
N VAL A 93 -9.63 -11.50 1.03
CA VAL A 93 -9.18 -12.88 0.85
C VAL A 93 -9.32 -13.66 2.15
N VAL A 94 -8.84 -13.12 3.27
CA VAL A 94 -8.92 -13.78 4.59
C VAL A 94 -10.37 -13.97 5.01
N CYS A 95 -11.22 -12.95 4.90
CA CYS A 95 -12.65 -13.08 5.19
C CYS A 95 -13.32 -14.13 4.30
N GLY A 96 -13.02 -14.16 3.00
CA GLY A 96 -13.54 -15.18 2.09
C GLY A 96 -13.11 -16.59 2.49
N MET A 97 -11.86 -16.77 2.90
CA MET A 97 -11.34 -18.07 3.35
C MET A 97 -11.98 -18.53 4.67
N ILE A 98 -12.25 -17.60 5.60
CA ILE A 98 -12.96 -17.87 6.86
C ILE A 98 -14.40 -18.35 6.57
N VAL A 99 -15.11 -17.66 5.68
CA VAL A 99 -16.47 -18.01 5.26
C VAL A 99 -16.52 -19.40 4.61
N LEU A 100 -15.50 -19.74 3.82
CA LEU A 100 -15.36 -21.06 3.18
C LEU A 100 -14.80 -22.15 4.10
N HIS A 101 -14.58 -21.86 5.38
CA HIS A 101 -14.05 -22.80 6.38
C HIS A 101 -12.70 -23.43 5.97
N ILE A 102 -11.86 -22.65 5.31
CA ILE A 102 -10.51 -23.08 4.93
C ILE A 102 -9.64 -23.22 6.18
N ALA A 103 -8.76 -24.21 6.18
CA ALA A 103 -7.85 -24.49 7.28
C ALA A 103 -7.04 -23.23 7.70
N PRO A 104 -6.88 -22.95 9.01
CA PRO A 104 -6.13 -21.79 9.50
C PRO A 104 -4.69 -21.69 8.95
N THR A 105 -4.06 -22.84 8.70
CA THR A 105 -2.72 -22.89 8.10
C THR A 105 -2.68 -22.30 6.69
N ALA A 106 -3.70 -22.52 5.88
CA ALA A 106 -3.78 -21.93 4.54
C ALA A 106 -4.03 -20.42 4.61
N ILE A 107 -4.82 -19.93 5.57
CA ILE A 107 -5.04 -18.49 5.80
C ILE A 107 -3.72 -17.79 6.14
N LEU A 108 -2.90 -18.39 7.01
CA LEU A 108 -1.57 -17.88 7.33
C LEU A 108 -0.66 -17.84 6.10
N VAL A 109 -0.55 -18.95 5.36
CA VAL A 109 0.28 -19.03 4.15
C VAL A 109 -0.12 -17.98 3.11
N THR A 110 -1.42 -17.82 2.86
CA THR A 110 -1.93 -16.79 1.93
C THR A 110 -1.60 -15.38 2.41
N SER A 111 -1.69 -15.12 3.71
CA SER A 111 -1.35 -13.82 4.30
C SER A 111 0.14 -13.49 4.15
N TYR A 112 1.02 -14.47 4.40
CA TYR A 112 2.46 -14.33 4.14
C TYR A 112 2.77 -14.10 2.66
N PHE A 113 2.06 -14.78 1.75
CA PHE A 113 2.21 -14.57 0.32
C PHE A 113 1.82 -13.14 -0.12
N ILE A 114 0.70 -12.63 0.39
CA ILE A 114 0.25 -11.26 0.13
C ILE A 114 1.25 -10.24 0.70
N GLN A 115 1.78 -10.47 1.90
CA GLN A 115 2.83 -9.62 2.47
C GLN A 115 4.11 -9.66 1.63
N LEU A 116 4.57 -10.83 1.19
CA LEU A 116 5.73 -10.95 0.33
C LEU A 116 5.54 -10.19 -1.00
N TRP A 117 4.36 -10.34 -1.61
CA TRP A 117 4.00 -9.57 -2.82
C TRP A 117 4.03 -8.06 -2.57
N SER A 118 3.57 -7.60 -1.41
CA SER A 118 3.64 -6.19 -1.02
C SER A 118 5.08 -5.69 -0.90
N VAL A 119 6.01 -6.50 -0.40
CA VAL A 119 7.43 -6.09 -0.33
C VAL A 119 8.01 -5.97 -1.74
N ILE A 120 7.73 -6.94 -2.62
CA ILE A 120 8.18 -6.94 -4.03
C ILE A 120 7.65 -5.70 -4.77
N ALA A 121 6.34 -5.44 -4.67
CA ALA A 121 5.73 -4.29 -5.32
C ALA A 121 6.26 -2.96 -4.75
N MET A 122 6.55 -2.89 -3.44
CA MET A 122 7.12 -1.69 -2.81
C MET A 122 8.52 -1.41 -3.36
N ILE A 123 9.38 -2.41 -3.42
CA ILE A 123 10.73 -2.29 -4.01
C ILE A 123 10.62 -1.84 -5.47
N HIS A 124 9.71 -2.43 -6.24
CA HIS A 124 9.51 -2.06 -7.63
C HIS A 124 9.08 -0.60 -7.80
N VAL A 125 8.13 -0.14 -6.97
CA VAL A 125 7.66 1.26 -6.94
C VAL A 125 8.81 2.21 -6.59
N ILE A 126 9.63 1.89 -5.59
CA ILE A 126 10.80 2.69 -5.21
C ILE A 126 11.83 2.73 -6.34
N VAL A 127 12.19 1.58 -6.92
CA VAL A 127 13.16 1.51 -8.02
C VAL A 127 12.68 2.29 -9.25
N LYS A 128 11.40 2.17 -9.61
CA LYS A 128 10.82 2.95 -10.71
C LYS A 128 10.82 4.44 -10.42
N TYR A 129 10.52 4.85 -9.19
CA TYR A 129 10.60 6.25 -8.79
C TYR A 129 12.03 6.78 -8.94
N LEU A 130 13.03 6.04 -8.46
CA LEU A 130 14.45 6.42 -8.58
C LEU A 130 14.92 6.50 -10.04
N ARG A 131 14.39 5.64 -10.92
CA ARG A 131 14.69 5.66 -12.36
C ARG A 131 13.94 6.76 -13.13
N THR A 132 12.96 7.42 -12.53
CA THR A 132 12.18 8.45 -13.20
C THR A 132 12.96 9.77 -13.19
N PRO A 133 13.28 10.38 -14.35
CA PRO A 133 14.05 11.61 -14.40
C PRO A 133 13.27 12.77 -13.76
N LYS A 134 13.86 13.38 -12.73
CA LYS A 134 13.20 14.40 -11.89
C LYS A 134 12.94 15.72 -12.61
N ASN A 135 13.61 15.97 -13.75
CA ASN A 135 13.48 17.19 -14.56
C ASN A 135 12.16 17.29 -15.34
N GLN A 136 11.34 16.23 -15.38
CA GLN A 136 10.02 16.23 -16.05
C GLN A 136 8.85 16.23 -15.06
N LEU A 137 9.14 16.25 -13.75
CA LEU A 137 8.11 16.30 -12.72
C LEU A 137 7.82 17.78 -12.48
N PRO A 138 6.61 18.31 -12.74
CA PRO A 138 6.27 19.66 -12.29
C PRO A 138 6.57 19.76 -10.80
N LEU A 139 7.45 20.71 -10.46
CA LEU A 139 7.80 21.14 -9.12
C LEU A 139 6.51 21.62 -8.45
N LEU A 140 5.82 20.72 -7.75
CA LEU A 140 4.80 21.09 -6.80
C LEU A 140 5.52 21.20 -5.46
N ALA A 141 5.84 22.45 -5.12
CA ALA A 141 6.29 22.91 -3.81
C ALA A 141 5.26 22.54 -2.73
#